data_AF-M3GVU1-F1
#
_entry.id   AF-M3GVU1-F1
#
_cell.length_a   1.000
_cell.length_b   1.000
_cell.length_c   1.000
_cell.angle_alpha   90.00
_cell.angle_beta   90.00
_cell.angle_gamma   90.00
#
_symmetry.space_group_name_H-M   'P 1'
#
loop_
_entity.id
_entity.type
_entity.pdbx_description
1 polymer ?
#
loop_
_entity_poly.entity_id
_entity_poly.type
_entity_poly.pdbx_seq_one_letter_code
_entity_poly.pdbx_strand_id
1 'polypeptide(L)'
;MYQSDSICQNPNTNSHNKTDLNQRHCVCYPHSGKIKEGEGAFISDCNPDILKDQRICRLYLRGTCRYGRFKIGNERFYVNETKALDYEKRLREEKVHIRLKVDSEGKAITDSLIWEDGSSL
;
A
#
# COMPACT_ATOMS: atom_id res chain seq x y z
N MET A 1 -17.83 0.46 -12.14
CA MET A 1 -18.13 -0.79 -11.43
C MET A 1 -16.92 -1.07 -10.57
N TYR A 2 -17.01 -0.82 -9.26
CA TYR A 2 -15.86 -0.89 -8.35
C TYR A 2 -15.65 -2.34 -7.92
N GLN A 3 -14.66 -3.01 -8.51
CA GLN A 3 -14.25 -4.33 -8.06
C GLN A 3 -13.18 -4.14 -6.98
N SER A 4 -13.65 -3.89 -5.76
CA SER A 4 -12.80 -3.87 -4.57
C SER A 4 -12.52 -5.31 -4.11
N ASP A 5 -11.97 -6.14 -4.99
CA ASP A 5 -11.53 -7.47 -4.58
C ASP A 5 -10.39 -7.27 -3.58
N SER A 6 -10.66 -7.63 -2.33
CA SER A 6 -9.69 -7.49 -1.25
C SER A 6 -8.44 -8.29 -1.61
N ILE A 7 -7.30 -7.62 -1.78
CA ILE A 7 -5.98 -8.24 -2.04
C ILE A 7 -5.72 -9.41 -1.07
N CYS A 8 -6.15 -9.27 0.18
CA CYS A 8 -6.17 -10.35 1.16
C CYS A 8 -7.49 -11.14 1.04
N GLN A 9 -7.58 -12.09 0.11
CA GLN A 9 -8.67 -13.07 0.13
C GLN A 9 -8.32 -14.16 1.14
N ASN A 10 -9.25 -14.51 2.03
CA ASN A 10 -9.08 -15.63 2.94
C ASN A 10 -9.58 -16.90 2.21
N PRO A 11 -8.72 -17.80 1.74
CA PRO A 11 -9.15 -18.96 0.96
C PRO A 11 -9.90 -20.01 1.80
N ASN A 12 -9.89 -19.88 3.13
CA ASN A 12 -10.53 -20.83 4.04
C ASN A 12 -11.67 -20.18 4.82
N THR A 13 -12.88 -20.24 4.24
CA THR A 13 -14.14 -19.98 4.95
C THR A 13 -14.50 -21.04 6.00
N ASN A 14 -13.65 -22.03 6.28
CA ASN A 14 -13.91 -23.09 7.28
C ASN A 14 -12.74 -23.43 8.21
N SER A 15 -11.73 -22.56 8.33
CA SER A 15 -10.65 -22.79 9.28
C SER A 15 -10.56 -21.64 10.27
N HIS A 16 -11.00 -21.88 11.51
CA HIS A 16 -10.65 -21.10 12.70
C HIS A 16 -9.15 -21.20 13.05
N ASN A 17 -8.27 -21.43 12.08
CA ASN A 17 -6.85 -21.25 12.30
C ASN A 17 -6.58 -19.77 12.21
N LYS A 18 -6.23 -19.19 13.36
CA LYS A 18 -5.63 -17.86 13.48
C LYS A 18 -4.59 -17.74 12.36
N THR A 19 -4.92 -17.07 11.25
CA THR A 19 -3.90 -16.53 10.34
C THR A 19 -2.98 -15.75 11.25
N ASP A 20 -1.75 -16.21 11.36
CA ASP A 20 -0.77 -15.66 12.26
C ASP A 20 -0.76 -14.15 11.99
N LEU A 21 -1.17 -13.35 12.98
CA LEU A 21 -1.34 -11.90 12.85
C LEU A 21 -0.02 -11.20 12.47
N ASN A 22 1.08 -11.94 12.52
CA ASN A 22 2.43 -11.54 12.17
C ASN A 22 2.91 -12.08 10.80
N GLN A 23 2.12 -12.87 10.07
CA GLN A 23 2.50 -13.32 8.74
C GLN A 23 2.65 -12.11 7.81
N ARG A 24 3.85 -11.99 7.23
CA ARG A 24 4.19 -10.89 6.34
C ARG A 24 3.84 -11.29 4.92
N HIS A 25 3.13 -10.40 4.24
CA HIS A 25 2.76 -10.54 2.84
C HIS A 25 3.37 -9.39 2.04
N CYS A 26 3.52 -9.61 0.74
CA CYS A 26 4.08 -8.62 -0.16
C CYS A 26 3.11 -8.31 -1.30
N VAL A 27 3.10 -7.06 -1.74
CA VAL A 27 2.44 -6.67 -3.00
C VAL A 27 3.53 -6.21 -3.95
N CYS A 28 3.62 -6.89 -5.08
CA CYS A 28 4.65 -6.73 -6.08
C CYS A 28 4.15 -5.88 -7.24
N TYR A 29 5.02 -4.99 -7.76
CA TYR A 29 4.74 -4.12 -8.89
C TYR A 29 5.80 -4.29 -9.98
N PRO A 30 5.39 -4.32 -11.26
CA PRO A 30 6.31 -4.51 -12.39
C PRO A 30 7.10 -3.24 -12.73
N HIS A 31 6.75 -2.08 -12.15
CA HIS A 31 7.45 -0.81 -12.35
C HIS A 31 7.42 0.07 -11.11
N SER A 32 8.32 1.06 -11.09
CA SER A 32 8.29 2.18 -10.16
C SER A 32 7.46 3.34 -10.73
N GLY A 33 7.16 4.34 -9.90
CA GLY A 33 6.46 5.55 -10.32
C GLY A 33 4.97 5.53 -9.98
N LYS A 34 4.13 6.08 -10.88
CA LYS A 34 2.68 6.13 -10.66
C LYS A 34 2.09 4.74 -10.83
N ILE A 35 1.59 4.19 -9.73
CA ILE A 35 0.89 2.91 -9.67
C ILE A 35 -0.61 3.15 -9.84
N LYS A 36 -1.27 2.36 -10.67
CA LYS A 36 -2.74 2.35 -10.81
C LYS A 36 -3.37 1.26 -9.96
N GLU A 37 -4.65 1.44 -9.68
CA GLU A 37 -5.46 0.42 -9.01
C GLU A 37 -5.43 -0.88 -9.81
N GLY A 38 -5.22 -2.01 -9.13
CA GLY A 38 -5.17 -3.35 -9.74
C GLY A 38 -3.82 -3.76 -10.35
N GLU A 39 -2.81 -2.89 -10.43
CA GLU A 39 -1.49 -3.25 -11.00
C GLU A 39 -0.63 -4.12 -10.07
N GLY A 40 -0.99 -4.24 -8.79
CA GLY A 40 -0.23 -4.97 -7.78
C GLY A 40 -0.56 -6.46 -7.74
N ALA A 41 0.47 -7.32 -7.77
CA ALA A 41 0.35 -8.76 -7.59
C ALA A 41 0.58 -9.16 -6.12
N PHE A 42 -0.35 -9.90 -5.52
CA PHE A 42 -0.23 -10.36 -4.14
C PHE A 42 0.68 -11.58 -4.01
N ILE A 43 1.57 -11.55 -3.02
CA ILE A 43 2.49 -12.64 -2.66
C ILE A 43 2.30 -12.96 -1.18
N SER A 44 1.81 -14.16 -0.89
CA SER A 44 1.35 -14.58 0.44
C SER A 44 2.47 -14.81 1.46
N ASP A 45 3.71 -15.00 1.05
CA ASP A 45 4.83 -15.34 1.93
C ASP A 45 6.05 -14.44 1.75
N CYS A 46 5.95 -13.40 0.89
CA CYS A 46 7.09 -12.60 0.47
C CYS A 46 8.28 -13.45 -0.03
N ASN A 47 8.02 -14.54 -0.77
CA ASN A 47 9.06 -15.43 -1.26
C ASN A 47 10.20 -14.65 -1.96
N PRO A 48 11.45 -14.73 -1.46
CA PRO A 48 12.56 -13.93 -1.96
C PRO A 48 12.94 -14.24 -3.42
N ASP A 49 12.68 -15.46 -3.90
CA ASP A 49 13.02 -15.83 -5.29
C ASP A 49 12.13 -15.09 -6.29
N ILE A 50 10.86 -14.85 -5.94
CA ILE A 50 9.93 -14.04 -6.75
C ILE A 50 10.30 -12.56 -6.65
N LEU A 51 10.64 -12.09 -5.45
CA LEU A 51 10.95 -10.67 -5.20
C LEU A 51 12.31 -10.25 -5.82
N LYS A 52 13.25 -11.18 -6.00
CA LYS A 52 14.56 -10.89 -6.62
C LYS A 52 14.50 -10.77 -8.13
N ASP A 53 13.50 -11.34 -8.79
CA ASP A 53 13.38 -11.20 -10.24
C ASP A 53 12.83 -9.82 -10.60
N GLN A 54 13.73 -8.86 -10.83
CA GLN A 54 13.38 -7.49 -11.21
C GLN A 54 12.62 -7.37 -12.53
N ARG A 55 12.55 -8.43 -13.36
CA ARG A 55 11.69 -8.41 -14.55
C ARG A 55 10.22 -8.56 -14.18
N ILE A 56 9.94 -9.22 -13.06
CA ILE A 56 8.60 -9.51 -12.55
C ILE A 56 8.25 -8.54 -11.42
N CYS A 57 9.19 -8.29 -10.52
CA CYS A 57 9.02 -7.53 -9.29
C CYS A 57 10.06 -6.41 -9.16
N ARG A 58 9.80 -5.26 -9.79
CA ARG A 58 10.70 -4.10 -9.69
C ARG A 58 10.60 -3.39 -8.35
N LEU A 59 9.41 -3.37 -7.78
CA LEU A 59 9.09 -2.72 -6.52
C LEU A 59 8.15 -3.61 -5.74
N TYR A 60 8.34 -3.77 -4.44
CA TYR A 60 7.39 -4.48 -3.61
C TYR A 60 7.13 -3.75 -2.30
N LEU A 61 5.89 -3.84 -1.83
CA LEU A 61 5.48 -3.34 -0.53
C LEU A 61 5.31 -4.52 0.42
N ARG A 62 5.92 -4.44 1.58
CA ARG A 62 5.80 -5.43 2.65
C ARG A 62 4.76 -4.98 3.67
N GLY A 63 3.87 -5.88 4.05
CA GLY A 63 2.77 -5.56 4.95
C GLY A 63 2.16 -6.79 5.61
N THR A 64 1.00 -6.60 6.24
CA THR A 64 0.22 -7.65 6.89
C THR A 64 -1.23 -7.57 6.46
N CYS A 65 -1.92 -8.71 6.44
CA CYS A 65 -3.35 -8.77 6.18
C CYS A 65 -4.10 -8.73 7.50
N ARG A 66 -4.91 -7.69 7.72
CA ARG A 66 -5.80 -7.58 8.88
C ARG A 66 -7.23 -7.37 8.42
N TYR A 67 -8.13 -8.29 8.76
CA TYR A 67 -9.54 -8.25 8.39
C TYR A 67 -9.76 -8.06 6.88
N GLY A 68 -9.04 -8.82 6.04
CA GLY A 68 -9.12 -8.72 4.59
C GLY A 68 -8.47 -7.46 3.99
N ARG A 69 -7.81 -6.62 4.79
CA ARG A 69 -7.12 -5.41 4.31
C ARG A 69 -5.61 -5.56 4.43
N PHE A 70 -4.91 -5.30 3.33
CA PHE A 70 -3.45 -5.21 3.32
C PHE A 70 -3.01 -3.89 3.96
N LYS A 71 -2.15 -3.97 4.97
CA LYS A 71 -1.63 -2.83 5.72
C LYS A 71 -0.11 -2.82 5.70
N ILE A 72 0.48 -1.70 5.31
CA ILE A 72 1.93 -1.50 5.21
C ILE A 72 2.50 -0.69 6.40
N GLY A 73 1.66 -0.28 7.35
CA GLY A 73 2.12 0.41 8.57
C GLY A 73 2.45 1.89 8.37
N ASN A 74 1.95 2.52 7.29
CA ASN A 74 2.18 3.94 6.97
C ASN A 74 0.96 4.84 7.29
N GLU A 75 0.06 4.39 8.16
CA GLU A 75 -1.25 5.02 8.38
C GLU A 75 -1.20 6.37 9.11
N ARG A 76 -0.02 6.82 9.55
CA ARG A 76 0.16 8.09 10.25
C ARG A 76 1.04 9.02 9.44
N PHE A 77 0.45 10.07 8.90
CA PHE A 77 1.15 11.20 8.30
C PHE A 77 0.96 12.42 9.20
N TYR A 78 2.06 13.01 9.67
CA TYR A 78 1.99 14.15 10.57
C TYR A 78 1.66 15.42 9.80
N VAL A 79 0.60 16.09 10.22
CA VAL A 79 0.13 17.34 9.64
C VAL A 79 0.26 18.44 10.69
N ASN A 80 0.82 19.59 10.30
CA ASN A 80 0.85 20.75 11.17
C ASN A 80 -0.58 21.25 11.44
N GLU A 81 -0.93 21.44 12.71
CA GLU A 81 -2.27 21.85 13.16
C GLU A 81 -2.79 23.11 12.45
N THR A 82 -1.93 24.10 12.23
CA THR A 82 -2.30 25.36 11.55
C THR A 82 -2.79 25.16 10.12
N LYS A 83 -2.38 24.06 9.46
CA LYS A 83 -2.75 23.74 8.08
C LYS A 83 -3.75 22.59 8.00
N ALA A 84 -4.11 21.96 9.12
CA ALA A 84 -4.95 20.78 9.14
C ALA A 84 -6.35 21.02 8.57
N LEU A 85 -6.97 22.16 8.92
CA LEU A 85 -8.30 22.55 8.43
C LEU A 85 -8.32 22.74 6.90
N ASP A 86 -7.33 23.47 6.37
CA ASP A 86 -7.22 23.71 4.93
C ASP A 86 -7.00 22.41 4.15
N TYR A 87 -6.19 21.50 4.68
CA TYR A 87 -5.97 20.20 4.05
C TYR A 87 -7.20 19.31 4.12
N GLU A 88 -7.92 19.30 5.25
CA GLU A 88 -9.18 18.56 5.34
C GLU A 88 -10.17 19.05 4.28
N LYS A 89 -10.28 20.37 4.10
CA LYS A 89 -11.14 20.95 3.07
C LYS A 89 -10.71 20.53 1.67
N ARG A 90 -9.42 20.67 1.32
CA ARG A 90 -8.89 20.24 0.02
C ARG A 90 -9.09 18.76 -0.24
N LEU A 91 -8.90 17.89 0.76
CA LEU A 91 -9.13 16.44 0.64
C LEU A 91 -10.58 16.07 0.32
N ARG A 92 -11.56 16.93 0.64
CA ARG A 92 -12.97 16.73 0.31
C ARG A 92 -13.29 17.16 -1.13
N GLU A 93 -12.51 18.06 -1.71
CA GLU A 93 -12.77 18.70 -3.01
C GLU A 93 -11.90 18.09 -4.13
N GLU A 94 -10.65 17.73 -3.82
CA GLU A 94 -9.63 17.29 -4.78
C GLU A 94 -9.21 15.83 -4.60
N LYS A 95 -8.71 15.21 -5.67
CA LYS A 95 -8.04 13.91 -5.56
C LYS A 95 -6.59 14.13 -5.15
N VAL A 96 -6.19 13.50 -4.04
CA VAL A 96 -4.79 13.49 -3.59
C VAL A 96 -4.10 12.19 -4.00
N HIS A 97 -2.84 12.28 -4.40
CA HIS A 97 -1.97 11.13 -4.59
C HIS A 97 -0.97 11.05 -3.44
N ILE A 98 -0.61 9.84 -3.01
CA ILE A 98 0.40 9.65 -1.98
C ILE A 98 1.70 9.20 -2.65
N ARG A 99 2.81 9.88 -2.36
CA ARG A 99 4.15 9.41 -2.71
C ARG A 99 4.70 8.58 -1.57
N LEU A 100 5.09 7.35 -1.89
CA LEU A 100 5.75 6.45 -0.95
C LEU A 100 7.24 6.35 -1.29
N LYS A 101 8.09 6.38 -0.27
CA LYS A 101 9.48 5.93 -0.36
C LYS A 101 9.57 4.53 0.19
N VAL A 102 10.17 3.62 -0.56
CA VAL A 102 10.25 2.20 -0.25
C VAL A 102 11.72 1.80 -0.18
N ASP A 103 12.11 1.11 0.89
CA ASP A 103 13.47 0.59 1.04
C ASP A 103 13.66 -0.78 0.35
N SER A 104 14.87 -1.30 0.41
CA SER A 104 15.22 -2.59 -0.19
C SER A 104 14.51 -3.79 0.44
N GLU A 105 13.92 -3.65 1.64
CA GLU A 105 13.14 -4.67 2.32
C GLU A 105 11.63 -4.54 2.06
N GLY A 106 11.22 -3.59 1.22
CA GLY A 106 9.84 -3.31 0.90
C GLY A 106 9.09 -2.54 2.00
N LYS A 107 9.80 -2.00 3.00
CA LYS A 107 9.18 -1.13 3.99
C LYS A 107 8.92 0.23 3.35
N ALA A 108 7.69 0.69 3.45
CA ALA A 108 7.27 1.95 2.86
C ALA A 108 6.99 3.00 3.93
N ILE A 109 7.41 4.23 3.65
CA ILE A 109 7.05 5.42 4.41
C ILE A 109 6.34 6.41 3.49
N THR A 110 5.36 7.12 4.03
CA THR A 110 4.72 8.22 3.33
C THR A 110 5.69 9.39 3.27
N ASP A 111 6.07 9.78 2.05
CA ASP A 111 7.00 10.88 1.79
C ASP A 111 6.25 12.19 1.65
N SER A 112 5.24 12.21 0.77
CA SER A 112 4.47 13.42 0.48
C SER A 112 3.06 13.14 0.00
N LEU A 113 2.19 14.12 0.17
CA LEU A 113 0.87 14.19 -0.46
C LEU A 113 0.98 15.10 -1.69
N ILE A 114 0.55 14.63 -2.85
CA ILE A 114 0.61 15.36 -4.12
C ILE A 114 -0.82 15.73 -4.54
N TRP A 115 -1.07 17.02 -4.66
CA TRP A 115 -2.36 17.59 -5.07
C TRP A 115 -2.51 17.60 -6.60
N GLU A 116 -3.70 17.90 -7.11
CA GLU A 116 -3.94 17.92 -8.57
C GLU A 116 -3.17 19.05 -9.28
N ASP A 117 -2.91 20.16 -8.58
CA ASP A 117 -2.09 21.27 -9.07
C ASP A 117 -0.57 20.96 -9.11
N GLY A 118 -0.16 19.77 -8.68
CA GLY A 118 1.23 19.33 -8.64
C GLY A 118 2.02 19.81 -7.41
N SER A 119 1.43 20.62 -6.53
CA SER A 119 2.04 20.98 -5.25
C SER A 119 2.12 19.75 -4.35
N SER A 120 3.13 19.72 -3.47
CA SER A 120 3.35 18.61 -2.55
C SER A 120 3.55 19.08 -1.11
N LEU A 121 3.07 18.28 -0.17
CA LEU A 121 3.33 18.40 1.26
C LEU A 121 4.40 17.43 1.71
#